data_AF-A0ABC8R711-F1
#
_entry.id   AF-A0ABC8R711-F1
#
_cell.length_a   1.000
_cell.length_b   1.000
_cell.length_c   1.000
_cell.angle_alpha   90.00
_cell.angle_beta   90.00
_cell.angle_gamma   90.00
#
_symmetry.space_group_name_H-M   'P 1'
#
loop_
_entity.id
_entity.type
_entity.pdbx_description
1 polymer ?
#
loop_
_entity_poly.entity_id
_entity_poly.type
_entity_poly.pdbx_seq_one_letter_code
_entity_poly.pdbx_strand_id
1 'polypeptide(L)'
;MDADRLKKKLHCHILQSGFVSNALVTIALINFFLKFESVNDAHKLFVEIPEPTVVSWNSLISGYVHSGYFSKALRLFLQLESYEVRANSFSFTAALAACGQLSLLQLGKSIHSQTVKFGVEFSMVVSNCLIDMYGKCGSVLQAIRVFSEMIDKDVITWNSVTATAARNRRLEETEDWKMHSDFSIKCQTRIQSHTTSL
;
A
#
# COMPACT_ATOMS: atom_id res chain seq x y z
N MET A 1 0.10 11.07 29.79
CA MET A 1 0.55 12.47 29.97
C MET A 1 2.07 12.62 29.83
N ASP A 2 2.88 11.64 30.27
CA ASP A 2 4.35 11.71 30.14
C ASP A 2 4.89 11.41 28.73
N ALA A 3 4.28 10.50 27.98
CA ALA A 3 4.75 10.14 26.63
C ALA A 3 4.72 11.32 25.65
N ASP A 4 3.65 12.12 25.65
CA ASP A 4 3.55 13.32 24.79
C ASP A 4 4.55 14.41 25.14
N ARG A 5 4.87 14.55 26.43
CA ARG A 5 5.84 15.54 26.91
C ARG A 5 7.26 15.11 26.55
N LEU A 6 7.56 13.82 26.64
CA LEU A 6 8.83 13.24 26.20
C LEU A 6 8.99 13.38 24.68
N LYS A 7 7.92 13.13 23.93
CA LYS A 7 7.87 13.23 22.47
C LYS A 7 8.14 14.64 21.97
N LYS A 8 7.52 15.67 22.58
CA LYS A 8 7.81 17.08 22.28
C LYS A 8 9.24 17.49 22.66
N LYS A 9 9.75 17.03 23.81
CA LYS A 9 11.13 17.31 24.24
C LYS A 9 12.14 16.66 23.30
N LEU A 10 11.91 15.41 22.90
CA LEU A 10 12.76 14.69 21.94
C LEU A 10 12.74 15.39 20.58
N HIS A 11 11.57 15.81 20.09
CA HIS A 11 11.43 16.58 18.85
C HIS A 11 12.22 17.90 18.89
N CYS A 12 12.06 18.72 19.94
CA CYS A 12 12.86 19.94 20.11
C CYS A 12 14.36 19.66 20.20
N HIS A 13 14.75 18.61 20.94
CA HIS A 13 16.17 18.29 21.12
C HIS A 13 16.81 17.86 19.80
N ILE A 14 16.11 17.07 18.98
CA ILE A 14 16.55 16.64 17.63
C ILE A 14 16.73 17.83 16.69
N LEU A 15 15.78 18.78 16.69
CA LEU A 15 15.88 20.00 15.88
C LEU A 15 17.06 20.89 16.30
N GLN A 16 17.40 20.90 17.60
CA GLN A 16 18.50 21.70 18.14
C GLN A 16 19.88 21.06 17.99
N SER A 17 19.96 19.75 17.75
CA SER A 17 21.23 18.98 17.81
C SER A 17 21.88 18.70 16.45
N GLY A 18 21.28 19.14 15.33
CA GLY A 18 21.88 19.02 14.01
C GLY A 18 21.94 17.60 13.43
N PHE A 19 21.28 16.61 14.07
CA PHE A 19 21.20 15.23 13.57
C PHE A 19 20.37 15.06 12.29
N VAL A 20 19.63 16.10 11.89
CA VAL A 20 18.83 16.14 10.67
C VAL A 20 19.66 15.81 9.41
N SER A 21 20.95 16.14 9.43
CA SER A 21 21.89 15.86 8.34
C SER A 21 22.16 14.37 8.12
N ASN A 22 21.80 13.50 9.08
CA ASN A 22 21.99 12.05 8.96
C ASN A 22 20.68 11.35 8.58
N ALA A 23 20.53 11.05 7.29
CA ALA A 23 19.33 10.41 6.72
C ALA A 23 18.90 9.13 7.47
N LEU A 24 19.82 8.34 8.02
CA LEU A 24 19.50 7.12 8.77
C LEU A 24 18.87 7.41 10.13
N VAL A 25 19.38 8.43 10.83
CA VAL A 25 18.80 8.90 12.10
C VAL A 25 17.42 9.47 11.83
N THR A 26 17.24 10.24 10.76
CA THR A 26 15.94 10.81 10.41
C THR A 26 14.92 9.75 9.99
N ILE A 27 15.31 8.69 9.27
CA ILE A 27 14.42 7.55 8.95
C ILE A 27 14.00 6.80 10.23
N ALA A 28 14.93 6.53 11.13
CA ALA A 28 14.64 5.88 12.41
C ALA A 28 13.67 6.72 13.25
N LEU A 29 13.85 8.04 13.25
CA LEU A 29 12.97 8.98 13.93
C LEU A 29 11.59 9.06 13.28
N ILE A 30 11.49 9.12 11.95
CA ILE A 30 10.20 9.05 11.24
C ILE A 30 9.45 7.78 11.66
N ASN A 31 10.09 6.62 11.60
CA ASN A 31 9.47 5.35 12.01
C ASN A 31 9.06 5.36 13.49
N PHE A 32 9.88 5.97 14.37
CA PHE A 32 9.53 6.18 15.77
C PHE A 32 8.27 7.05 15.93
N PHE A 33 8.20 8.22 15.29
CA PHE A 33 7.05 9.13 15.39
C PHE A 33 5.78 8.54 14.78
N LEU A 34 5.90 7.74 13.71
CA LEU A 34 4.80 6.99 13.12
C LEU A 34 4.23 5.92 14.05
N LYS A 35 5.09 5.25 14.84
CA LYS A 35 4.67 4.28 15.88
C LYS A 35 3.79 4.91 16.97
N PHE A 36 3.90 6.23 17.17
CA PHE A 36 3.08 6.98 18.13
C PHE A 36 2.01 7.85 17.45
N GLU A 37 1.64 7.54 16.19
CA GLU A 37 0.60 8.23 15.41
C GLU A 37 0.74 9.76 15.29
N SER A 38 1.90 10.35 15.60
CA SER A 38 2.13 11.78 15.32
C SER A 38 2.75 11.95 13.95
N VAL A 39 1.90 11.74 12.94
CA VAL A 39 2.31 11.88 11.55
C VAL A 39 2.69 13.33 11.21
N ASN A 40 2.12 14.31 11.94
CA ASN A 40 2.49 15.72 11.77
C ASN A 40 3.92 16.01 12.25
N ASP A 41 4.37 15.41 13.36
CA ASP A 41 5.75 15.58 13.83
C ASP A 41 6.74 14.83 12.92
N ALA A 42 6.35 13.65 12.42
CA ALA A 42 7.12 12.92 11.41
C ALA A 42 7.28 13.74 10.11
N HIS A 43 6.23 14.41 9.66
CA HIS A 43 6.26 15.27 8.46
C HIS A 43 7.16 16.49 8.66
N LYS A 44 7.14 17.13 9.84
CA LYS A 44 8.07 18.23 10.15
C LYS A 44 9.52 17.78 10.05
N LEU A 45 9.86 16.63 10.61
CA LEU A 45 11.22 16.09 10.51
C LEU A 45 11.61 15.71 9.07
N PHE A 46 10.64 15.27 8.27
CA PHE A 46 10.87 14.94 6.88
C PHE A 46 11.23 16.18 6.04
N VAL A 47 10.55 17.31 6.27
CA VAL A 47 10.81 18.58 5.54
C VAL A 47 12.23 19.08 5.77
N GLU A 48 12.82 18.77 6.92
CA GLU A 48 14.18 19.18 7.25
C GLU A 48 15.26 18.32 6.54
N ILE A 49 14.89 17.22 5.87
CA ILE A 49 15.84 16.37 5.12
C ILE A 49 16.26 17.07 3.82
N PRO A 50 17.55 17.40 3.61
CA PRO A 50 18.00 18.12 2.42
C PRO A 50 17.81 17.32 1.12
N GLU A 51 17.95 15.99 1.19
CA GLU A 51 17.81 15.07 0.04
C GLU A 51 17.02 13.82 0.46
N PRO A 52 15.68 13.86 0.46
CA PRO A 52 14.88 12.73 0.90
C PRO A 52 14.99 11.55 -0.07
N THR A 53 15.43 10.40 0.43
CA THR A 53 15.51 9.16 -0.34
C THR A 53 14.14 8.50 -0.49
N VAL A 54 13.99 7.59 -1.47
CA VAL A 54 12.76 6.79 -1.66
C VAL A 54 12.32 6.07 -0.37
N VAL A 55 13.27 5.66 0.49
CA VAL A 55 12.97 5.02 1.77
C VAL A 55 12.29 6.00 2.72
N SER A 56 12.82 7.23 2.85
CA SER A 56 12.22 8.26 3.70
C SER A 56 10.82 8.68 3.23
N TRP A 57 10.62 8.80 1.92
CA TRP A 57 9.30 9.04 1.33
C TRP A 57 8.34 7.91 1.64
N ASN A 58 8.75 6.66 1.40
CA ASN A 58 7.92 5.48 1.65
C ASN A 58 7.53 5.35 3.12
N SER A 59 8.47 5.61 4.04
CA SER A 59 8.19 5.67 5.47
C SER A 59 7.08 6.70 5.76
N LEU A 60 7.21 7.92 5.26
CA LEU A 60 6.23 8.98 5.51
C LEU A 60 4.85 8.64 4.89
N ILE A 61 4.83 8.23 3.62
CA ILE A 61 3.60 7.85 2.90
C ILE A 61 2.89 6.71 3.64
N SER A 62 3.62 5.64 3.96
CA SER A 62 3.08 4.50 4.71
C SER A 62 2.53 4.94 6.06
N GLY A 63 3.23 5.84 6.76
CA GLY A 63 2.76 6.46 7.99
C GLY A 63 1.38 7.13 7.85
N TYR A 64 1.20 7.96 6.83
CA TYR A 64 -0.10 8.57 6.54
C TYR A 64 -1.17 7.54 6.19
N VAL A 65 -0.84 6.46 5.46
CA VAL A 65 -1.78 5.36 5.16
C VAL A 65 -2.22 4.64 6.43
N HIS A 66 -1.28 4.27 7.31
CA HIS A 66 -1.58 3.57 8.56
C HIS A 66 -2.44 4.42 9.51
N SER A 67 -2.23 5.74 9.52
CA SER A 67 -3.04 6.67 10.30
C SER A 67 -4.34 7.12 9.61
N GLY A 68 -4.73 6.50 8.49
CA GLY A 68 -6.01 6.75 7.80
C GLY A 68 -6.07 8.04 6.98
N TYR A 69 -4.97 8.77 6.84
CA TYR A 69 -4.88 10.03 6.10
C TYR A 69 -4.56 9.79 4.61
N PHE A 70 -5.36 8.97 3.94
CA PHE A 70 -5.11 8.49 2.57
C PHE A 70 -4.90 9.61 1.54
N SER A 71 -5.68 10.71 1.61
CA SER A 71 -5.55 11.82 0.67
C SER A 71 -4.25 12.62 0.84
N LYS A 72 -3.62 12.57 2.02
CA LYS A 72 -2.29 13.15 2.25
C LYS A 72 -1.21 12.20 1.77
N ALA A 73 -1.36 10.90 2.01
CA ALA A 73 -0.45 9.88 1.49
C ALA A 73 -0.34 9.94 -0.04
N LEU A 74 -1.46 10.08 -0.76
CA LEU A 74 -1.47 10.22 -2.22
C LEU A 74 -0.78 11.50 -2.69
N ARG A 75 -1.00 12.62 -1.99
CA ARG A 75 -0.30 13.88 -2.32
C ARG A 75 1.22 13.73 -2.18
N LEU A 76 1.68 13.06 -1.13
CA LEU A 76 3.10 12.77 -0.95
C LEU A 76 3.66 11.84 -2.03
N PHE A 77 2.90 10.83 -2.44
CA PHE A 77 3.31 9.96 -3.55
C PHE A 77 3.45 10.73 -4.87
N LEU A 78 2.52 11.64 -5.16
CA LEU A 78 2.62 12.49 -6.35
C LEU A 78 3.78 13.49 -6.25
N GLN A 79 4.08 13.98 -5.03
CA GLN A 79 5.24 14.84 -4.80
C GLN A 79 6.56 14.08 -4.99
N LEU A 80 6.64 12.81 -4.60
CA LEU A 80 7.83 11.97 -4.81
C LEU A 80 8.29 12.04 -6.28
N GLU A 81 7.36 11.96 -7.24
CA GLU A 81 7.67 12.07 -8.67
C GLU A 81 8.19 13.47 -9.06
N SER A 82 7.64 14.53 -8.47
CA SER A 82 8.08 15.91 -8.72
C SER A 82 9.49 16.22 -8.20
N TYR A 83 9.97 15.45 -7.21
CA TYR A 83 11.35 15.51 -6.71
C TYR A 83 12.31 14.59 -7.47
N GLU A 84 11.89 14.05 -8.62
CA GLU A 84 12.66 13.12 -9.46
C GLU A 84 13.14 11.85 -8.73
N VAL A 85 12.51 11.51 -7.60
CA VAL A 85 12.79 10.29 -6.86
C VAL A 85 12.08 9.13 -7.55
N ARG A 86 12.78 8.05 -7.87
CA ARG A 86 12.17 6.90 -8.55
C ARG A 86 11.32 6.09 -7.56
N ALA A 87 10.01 6.04 -7.78
CA ALA A 87 9.09 5.17 -7.05
C ALA A 87 9.49 3.68 -7.21
N ASN A 88 9.30 2.90 -6.15
CA ASN A 88 9.49 1.45 -6.15
C ASN A 88 8.19 0.73 -5.78
N SER A 89 8.23 -0.61 -5.72
CA SER A 89 7.05 -1.43 -5.41
C SER A 89 6.35 -1.01 -4.11
N PHE A 90 7.08 -0.57 -3.09
CA PHE A 90 6.50 -0.09 -1.83
C PHE A 90 5.80 1.26 -1.97
N SER A 91 6.35 2.17 -2.80
CA SER A 91 5.71 3.45 -3.10
C SER A 91 4.36 3.23 -3.78
N PHE A 92 4.35 2.35 -4.80
CA PHE A 92 3.14 2.01 -5.54
C PHE A 92 2.09 1.31 -4.68
N THR A 93 2.48 0.35 -3.85
CA THR A 93 1.52 -0.37 -2.99
C THR A 93 0.87 0.58 -1.97
N ALA A 94 1.62 1.50 -1.38
CA ALA A 94 1.06 2.49 -0.47
C ALA A 94 0.06 3.43 -1.18
N ALA A 95 0.38 3.87 -2.40
CA ALA A 95 -0.51 4.73 -3.19
C ALA A 95 -1.76 3.99 -3.68
N LEU A 96 -1.63 2.74 -4.15
CA LEU A 96 -2.74 1.89 -4.56
C LEU A 96 -3.66 1.56 -3.38
N ALA A 97 -3.10 1.27 -2.20
CA ALA A 97 -3.86 1.05 -0.98
C ALA A 97 -4.69 2.30 -0.63
N ALA A 98 -4.09 3.50 -0.68
CA ALA A 98 -4.79 4.75 -0.47
C ALA A 98 -5.91 4.99 -1.51
N CYS A 99 -5.68 4.66 -2.78
CA CYS A 99 -6.71 4.73 -3.82
C CYS A 99 -7.89 3.80 -3.52
N GLY A 100 -7.62 2.56 -3.10
CA GLY A 100 -8.65 1.60 -2.73
C GLY A 100 -9.50 2.09 -1.56
N GLN A 101 -8.88 2.67 -0.53
CA GLN A 101 -9.59 3.21 0.64
C GLN A 101 -10.46 4.43 0.33
N LEU A 102 -10.08 5.22 -0.68
CA LEU A 102 -10.83 6.39 -1.14
C LEU A 102 -11.73 6.10 -2.34
N SER A 103 -11.79 4.84 -2.81
CA SER A 103 -12.50 4.43 -4.02
C SER A 103 -12.14 5.25 -5.28
N LEU A 104 -10.87 5.67 -5.41
CA LEU A 104 -10.39 6.51 -6.51
C LEU A 104 -9.94 5.68 -7.72
N LEU A 105 -10.91 5.06 -8.41
CA LEU A 105 -10.64 4.12 -9.51
C LEU A 105 -9.77 4.69 -10.63
N GLN A 106 -10.02 5.92 -11.07
CA GLN A 106 -9.28 6.51 -12.20
C GLN A 106 -7.82 6.80 -11.85
N LEU A 107 -7.57 7.30 -10.64
CA LEU A 107 -6.21 7.48 -10.14
C LEU A 107 -5.51 6.13 -9.97
N GLY A 108 -6.21 5.12 -9.42
CA GLY A 108 -5.70 3.76 -9.31
C GLY A 108 -5.28 3.16 -10.67
N LYS A 109 -6.07 3.39 -11.74
CA LYS A 109 -5.70 2.99 -13.11
C LYS A 109 -4.48 3.73 -13.65
N SER A 110 -4.36 5.03 -13.37
CA SER A 110 -3.19 5.81 -13.74
C SER A 110 -1.93 5.25 -13.06
N ILE A 111 -2.02 4.97 -11.76
CA ILE A 111 -0.92 4.39 -10.98
C ILE A 111 -0.59 2.97 -11.46
N HIS A 112 -1.58 2.12 -11.78
CA HIS A 112 -1.34 0.82 -12.40
C HIS A 112 -0.59 0.96 -13.74
N SER A 113 -0.93 1.94 -14.56
CA SER A 113 -0.19 2.19 -15.81
C SER A 113 1.27 2.60 -15.54
N GLN A 114 1.52 3.35 -14.45
CA GLN A 114 2.88 3.65 -14.00
C GLN A 114 3.61 2.39 -13.51
N THR A 115 2.97 1.45 -12.82
CA THR A 115 3.65 0.22 -12.40
C THR A 115 4.15 -0.59 -13.59
N VAL A 116 3.37 -0.66 -14.67
CA VAL A 116 3.78 -1.30 -15.94
C VAL A 116 4.96 -0.55 -16.56
N LYS A 117 4.89 0.79 -16.63
CA LYS A 117 5.99 1.62 -17.15
C LYS A 117 7.29 1.42 -16.36
N PHE A 118 7.20 1.18 -15.06
CA PHE A 118 8.34 0.97 -14.18
C PHE A 118 8.81 -0.49 -14.10
N GLY A 119 8.08 -1.43 -14.72
CA GLY A 119 8.39 -2.86 -14.76
C GLY A 119 8.20 -3.57 -13.42
N VAL A 120 7.25 -3.11 -12.59
CA VAL A 120 6.99 -3.65 -11.24
C VAL A 120 5.59 -4.27 -11.10
N GLU A 121 4.80 -4.30 -12.16
CA GLU A 121 3.44 -4.84 -12.23
C GLU A 121 3.36 -6.34 -11.90
N PHE A 122 4.40 -7.11 -12.23
CA PHE A 122 4.50 -8.55 -11.95
C PHE A 122 5.04 -8.85 -10.55
N SER A 123 5.42 -7.84 -9.77
CA SER A 123 5.76 -8.04 -8.37
C SER A 123 4.53 -8.53 -7.63
N MET A 124 4.60 -9.72 -7.02
CA MET A 124 3.48 -10.32 -6.28
C MET A 124 2.83 -9.35 -5.28
N VAL A 125 3.64 -8.52 -4.61
CA VAL A 125 3.15 -7.51 -3.65
C VAL A 125 2.33 -6.42 -4.36
N VAL A 126 2.79 -5.96 -5.53
CA VAL A 126 2.09 -4.96 -6.34
C VAL A 126 0.82 -5.54 -6.94
N SER A 127 0.87 -6.73 -7.53
CA SER A 127 -0.29 -7.40 -8.13
C SER A 127 -1.38 -7.68 -7.09
N ASN A 128 -1.03 -8.16 -5.90
CA ASN A 128 -1.97 -8.34 -4.79
C ASN A 128 -2.63 -7.01 -4.38
N CYS A 129 -1.85 -5.93 -4.31
CA CYS A 129 -2.36 -4.61 -3.99
C CYS A 129 -3.28 -4.05 -5.08
N LEU A 130 -2.98 -4.30 -6.36
CA LEU A 130 -3.84 -3.96 -7.49
C LEU A 130 -5.18 -4.68 -7.43
N ILE A 131 -5.20 -5.97 -7.11
CA ILE A 131 -6.43 -6.76 -6.93
C ILE A 131 -7.29 -6.14 -5.83
N ASP A 132 -6.71 -5.86 -4.65
CA ASP A 132 -7.45 -5.24 -3.54
C ASP A 132 -7.96 -3.83 -3.89
N MET A 133 -7.13 -3.00 -4.52
CA MET A 133 -7.51 -1.65 -4.96
C MET A 133 -8.68 -1.69 -5.95
N TYR A 134 -8.60 -2.51 -7.01
CA TYR A 134 -9.69 -2.65 -7.98
C TYR A 134 -10.95 -3.21 -7.33
N GLY A 135 -10.82 -4.16 -6.42
CA GLY A 135 -11.94 -4.73 -5.69
C GLY A 135 -12.66 -3.73 -4.79
N LYS A 136 -11.91 -2.90 -4.05
CA LYS A 136 -12.46 -1.80 -3.24
C LYS A 136 -13.08 -0.68 -4.08
N CYS A 137 -12.61 -0.50 -5.31
CA CYS A 137 -13.19 0.43 -6.27
C CYS A 137 -14.37 -0.16 -7.07
N GLY A 138 -14.78 -1.40 -6.79
CA GLY A 138 -15.89 -2.08 -7.49
C GLY A 138 -15.57 -2.56 -8.91
N SER A 139 -14.32 -2.48 -9.35
CA SER A 139 -13.89 -2.85 -10.70
C SER A 139 -13.41 -4.31 -10.76
N VAL A 140 -14.31 -5.24 -10.45
CA VAL A 140 -14.02 -6.69 -10.33
C VAL A 140 -13.33 -7.26 -11.56
N LEU A 141 -13.78 -6.92 -12.76
CA LEU A 141 -13.20 -7.42 -14.01
C LEU A 141 -11.70 -7.11 -14.12
N GLN A 142 -11.29 -5.92 -13.69
CA GLN A 142 -9.87 -5.53 -13.70
C GLN A 142 -9.07 -6.24 -12.61
N ALA A 143 -9.67 -6.48 -11.44
CA ALA A 143 -9.05 -7.29 -10.39
C ALA A 143 -8.81 -8.73 -10.88
N ILE A 144 -9.79 -9.33 -11.56
CA ILE A 144 -9.67 -10.68 -12.15
C ILE A 144 -8.61 -10.68 -13.25
N ARG A 145 -8.56 -9.65 -14.10
CA ARG A 145 -7.55 -9.55 -15.14
C ARG A 145 -6.13 -9.57 -14.56
N VAL A 146 -5.86 -8.74 -13.55
CA VAL A 146 -4.56 -8.74 -12.85
C VAL A 146 -4.26 -10.12 -12.27
N PHE A 147 -5.24 -10.74 -11.60
CA PHE A 147 -5.10 -12.09 -11.06
C PHE A 147 -4.74 -13.13 -12.12
N SER A 148 -5.39 -13.09 -13.29
CA SER A 148 -5.15 -14.02 -14.39
C SER A 148 -3.77 -13.84 -15.02
N GLU A 149 -3.27 -12.61 -15.09
CA GLU A 149 -1.95 -12.27 -15.65
C GLU A 149 -0.79 -12.64 -14.69
N MET A 150 -1.06 -12.91 -13.41
CA MET A 150 -0.03 -13.37 -12.46
C MET A 150 0.44 -14.81 -12.75
N ILE A 151 1.76 -15.00 -12.87
CA ILE A 151 2.39 -16.31 -13.05
C ILE A 151 2.23 -17.15 -11.78
N ASP A 152 2.64 -16.60 -10.64
CA ASP A 152 2.56 -17.24 -9.32
C ASP A 152 1.45 -16.63 -8.47
N LYS A 153 0.76 -17.46 -7.69
CA LYS A 153 -0.37 -17.07 -6.84
C LYS A 153 -0.20 -17.65 -5.45
N ASP A 154 -0.09 -16.79 -4.45
CA ASP A 154 0.03 -17.17 -3.05
C ASP A 154 -1.31 -17.11 -2.31
N VAL A 155 -1.30 -17.47 -1.03
CA VAL A 155 -2.51 -17.42 -0.18
C VAL A 155 -3.10 -16.00 -0.13
N ILE A 156 -2.26 -14.96 -0.12
CA ILE A 156 -2.70 -13.56 -0.13
C ILE A 156 -3.44 -13.24 -1.43
N THR A 157 -2.95 -13.75 -2.57
CA THR A 157 -3.56 -13.58 -3.89
C THR A 157 -4.98 -14.15 -3.91
N TRP A 158 -5.15 -15.39 -3.45
CA TRP A 158 -6.45 -16.07 -3.39
C TRP A 158 -7.41 -15.39 -2.41
N ASN A 159 -6.92 -14.93 -1.26
CA ASN A 159 -7.73 -14.16 -0.30
C ASN A 159 -8.19 -12.83 -0.89
N SER A 160 -7.34 -12.16 -1.66
CA SER A 160 -7.64 -10.86 -2.25
C SER A 160 -8.72 -10.95 -3.34
N VAL A 161 -8.64 -11.96 -4.21
CA VAL A 161 -9.65 -12.15 -5.28
C VAL A 161 -10.99 -12.63 -4.73
N THR A 162 -10.99 -13.54 -3.75
CA THR A 162 -12.24 -14.02 -3.11
C THR A 162 -12.93 -12.92 -2.32
N ALA A 163 -12.17 -12.08 -1.59
CA ALA A 163 -12.71 -10.91 -0.93
C ALA A 163 -13.29 -9.89 -1.93
N THR A 164 -12.66 -9.72 -3.10
CA THR A 164 -13.16 -8.87 -4.17
C THR A 164 -14.49 -9.39 -4.74
N ALA A 165 -14.59 -10.69 -5.03
CA ALA A 165 -15.83 -11.31 -5.49
C ALA A 165 -16.97 -11.20 -4.46
N ALA A 166 -16.69 -11.55 -3.20
CA ALA A 166 -17.65 -11.48 -2.11
C ALA A 166 -18.19 -10.06 -1.86
N ARG A 167 -17.34 -9.03 -1.96
CA ARG A 167 -17.75 -7.61 -1.82
C ARG A 167 -18.65 -7.15 -2.96
N ASN A 168 -18.52 -7.75 -4.15
CA ASN A 168 -19.17 -7.30 -5.37
C ASN A 168 -20.21 -8.31 -5.91
N ARG A 169 -20.71 -9.21 -5.05
CA ARG A 169 -21.65 -10.33 -5.31
C ARG A 169 -22.98 -9.94 -6.00
N ARG A 170 -23.20 -8.66 -6.30
CA ARG A 170 -24.36 -8.14 -7.03
C ARG A 170 -24.11 -7.97 -8.54
N LEU A 171 -22.90 -8.27 -9.03
CA LEU A 171 -22.50 -8.15 -10.45
C LEU A 171 -22.19 -9.51 -11.13
N GLU A 172 -22.49 -10.64 -10.46
CA GLU A 172 -22.17 -12.03 -10.90
C GLU A 172 -23.08 -12.58 -12.02
N GLU A 173 -23.59 -11.73 -12.92
CA GLU A 173 -24.32 -12.15 -14.12
C GLU A 173 -23.44 -12.21 -15.38
N THR A 174 -22.11 -12.21 -15.27
CA THR A 174 -21.23 -12.43 -16.43
C THR A 174 -20.83 -13.90 -16.53
N GLU A 175 -21.32 -14.58 -17.55
CA GLU A 175 -21.36 -16.04 -17.76
C GLU A 175 -20.00 -16.78 -17.77
N ASP A 176 -18.86 -16.09 -17.71
CA ASP A 176 -17.53 -16.71 -17.70
C ASP A 176 -17.17 -17.45 -16.39
N TRP A 177 -17.81 -17.11 -15.26
CA TRP A 177 -17.43 -17.67 -13.96
C TRP A 177 -17.83 -19.15 -13.77
N LYS A 178 -18.88 -19.62 -14.47
CA LYS A 178 -19.36 -21.00 -14.35
C LYS A 178 -18.37 -22.04 -14.89
N MET A 179 -17.51 -21.65 -15.82
CA MET A 179 -16.47 -22.55 -16.34
C MET A 179 -15.32 -22.76 -15.34
N HIS A 180 -15.15 -21.81 -14.42
CA HIS A 180 -14.10 -21.84 -13.40
C HIS A 180 -14.64 -22.05 -11.97
N SER A 181 -15.94 -22.26 -11.75
CA SER A 181 -16.51 -22.49 -10.40
C SER A 181 -16.07 -23.80 -9.75
N ASP A 182 -15.67 -24.81 -10.54
CA ASP A 182 -15.01 -26.03 -10.06
C ASP A 182 -13.68 -25.73 -9.34
N PHE A 183 -13.03 -24.66 -9.79
CA PHE A 183 -12.24 -23.67 -9.05
C PHE A 183 -12.28 -23.62 -7.51
N SER A 184 -13.38 -23.00 -7.06
CA SER A 184 -13.63 -22.55 -5.69
C SER A 184 -13.89 -23.75 -4.78
N ILE A 185 -14.58 -24.78 -5.30
CA ILE A 185 -14.80 -26.04 -4.60
C ILE A 185 -13.47 -26.78 -4.35
N LYS A 186 -12.57 -26.82 -5.36
CA LYS A 186 -11.22 -27.40 -5.22
C LYS A 186 -10.31 -26.60 -4.27
N CYS A 187 -10.41 -25.28 -4.24
CA CYS A 187 -9.66 -24.44 -3.31
C CYS A 187 -10.15 -24.58 -1.87
N GLN A 188 -11.47 -24.66 -1.62
CA GLN A 188 -12.02 -24.91 -0.29
C GLN A 188 -11.60 -26.28 0.25
N THR A 189 -11.58 -27.32 -0.58
CA THR A 189 -11.09 -28.65 -0.17
C THR A 189 -9.58 -28.64 0.10
N ARG A 190 -8.78 -27.90 -0.67
CA ARG A 190 -7.32 -27.83 -0.48
C ARG A 190 -6.88 -27.03 0.75
N ILE A 191 -7.63 -25.98 1.12
CA ILE A 191 -7.40 -25.24 2.37
C ILE A 191 -7.77 -26.11 3.59
N GLN A 192 -8.89 -26.84 3.51
CA GLN A 192 -9.31 -27.76 4.58
C GLN A 192 -8.35 -28.95 4.78
N SER A 193 -7.75 -29.47 3.70
CA SER A 193 -6.78 -30.59 3.78
C SER A 193 -5.44 -30.21 4.41
N HIS A 194 -5.02 -28.94 4.33
CA HIS A 194 -3.77 -28.48 4.97
C HIS A 194 -3.94 -28.11 6.45
N THR A 195 -5.16 -27.77 6.88
CA THR A 195 -5.47 -27.51 8.30
C THR A 195 -5.73 -28.78 9.11
N THR A 196 -5.92 -29.93 8.45
CA THR A 196 -6.18 -31.24 9.10
C THR A 196 -4.94 -32.15 9.17
N SER A 197 -3.79 -31.71 8.64
CA SER A 197 -2.52 -32.45 8.63
C SER A 197 -1.44 -31.88 9.57
N LEU A 198 -1.84 -31.09 10.58
CA LEU A 198 -1.05 -30.66 11.73
C LEU A 198 -1.80 -31.04 13.01
#